data_AF-A0A2S8BKF4-F1
#
_entry.id   AF-A0A2S8BKF4-F1
#
_cell.length_a   1.000
_cell.length_b   1.000
_cell.length_c   1.000
_cell.angle_alpha   90.00
_cell.angle_beta   90.00
_cell.angle_gamma   90.00
#
_symmetry.space_group_name_H-M   'P 1'
#
loop_
_entity.id
_entity.type
_entity.pdbx_description
1 polymer ?
#
loop_
_entity_poly.entity_id
_entity_poly.type
_entity_poly.pdbx_seq_one_letter_code
_entity_poly.pdbx_strand_id
1 'polypeptide(L)'
;MPFTPDNAPKVTDAQLAHILVGKPKKNGWSGGHGFGAGKGKSEFPESWDRTKIRDAIDQVLVQPAEIIRKGSTLYFRASVDGLPLAVRVKGRVHGRVQVWTAYPDLPIE
;
A
#
# COMPACT_ATOMS: atom_id res chain seq x y z
N MET A 1 7.33 18.28 9.48
CA MET A 1 7.93 18.32 8.13
C MET A 1 6.90 17.79 7.14
N PRO A 2 6.54 18.53 6.07
CA PRO A 2 5.77 17.95 4.98
C PRO A 2 6.61 16.85 4.31
N PHE A 3 5.96 15.77 3.92
CA PHE A 3 6.59 14.59 3.34
C PHE A 3 7.14 14.89 1.94
N THR A 4 8.39 14.51 1.68
CA THR A 4 8.97 14.39 0.34
C THR A 4 9.34 12.91 0.08
N PRO A 5 9.40 12.45 -1.18
CA PRO A 5 9.83 11.09 -1.51
C PRO A 5 11.18 10.69 -0.90
N ASP A 6 12.05 11.67 -0.59
CA ASP A 6 13.35 11.49 0.06
C ASP A 6 13.26 10.95 1.51
N ASN A 7 12.07 10.99 2.13
CA ASN A 7 11.81 10.47 3.48
C ASN A 7 10.69 9.41 3.48
N ALA A 8 10.59 8.63 2.41
CA ALA A 8 9.65 7.51 2.28
C ALA A 8 9.68 6.56 3.51
N PRO A 9 8.54 6.27 4.16
CA PRO A 9 8.50 5.28 5.22
C PRO A 9 8.77 3.89 4.63
N LYS A 10 9.76 3.17 5.17
CA LYS A 10 9.99 1.78 4.77
C LYS A 10 8.82 0.90 5.20
N VAL A 11 8.42 -0.03 4.33
CA VAL A 11 7.49 -1.09 4.70
C VAL A 11 8.20 -2.09 5.62
N THR A 12 7.65 -2.27 6.82
CA THR A 12 8.06 -3.33 7.75
C THR A 12 7.41 -4.66 7.41
N ASP A 13 8.01 -5.76 7.86
CA ASP A 13 7.48 -7.10 7.60
C ASP A 13 6.07 -7.33 8.16
N ALA A 14 5.76 -6.71 9.30
CA ALA A 14 4.43 -6.75 9.90
C ALA A 14 3.40 -5.96 9.08
N GLN A 15 3.79 -4.82 8.51
CA GLN A 15 2.94 -4.05 7.59
C GLN A 15 2.70 -4.83 6.30
N LEU A 16 3.74 -5.46 5.75
CA LEU A 16 3.61 -6.28 4.56
C LEU A 16 2.70 -7.48 4.80
N ALA A 17 2.86 -8.19 5.93
CA ALA A 17 1.94 -9.26 6.33
C ALA A 17 0.50 -8.75 6.47
N HIS A 18 0.31 -7.57 7.06
CA HIS A 18 -1.00 -6.93 7.15
C HIS A 18 -1.59 -6.61 5.77
N ILE A 19 -0.78 -6.12 4.84
CA ILE A 19 -1.18 -5.83 3.46
C ILE A 19 -1.64 -7.12 2.77
N LEU A 20 -0.86 -8.19 2.85
CA LEU A 20 -1.09 -9.43 2.10
C LEU A 20 -2.20 -10.30 2.70
N VAL A 21 -2.11 -10.62 3.99
CA VAL A 21 -3.02 -11.58 4.65
C VAL A 21 -4.27 -10.89 5.19
N GLY A 22 -4.15 -9.60 5.51
CA GLY A 22 -5.19 -8.85 6.19
C GLY A 22 -5.31 -9.20 7.67
N LYS A 23 -6.08 -8.40 8.40
CA LYS A 23 -6.47 -8.69 9.79
C LYS A 23 -7.96 -8.45 10.00
N PRO A 24 -8.62 -9.22 10.88
CA PRO A 24 -10.01 -8.98 11.25
C PRO A 24 -10.16 -7.58 11.88
N LYS A 25 -11.30 -6.96 11.61
CA LYS A 25 -11.71 -5.69 12.20
C LYS A 25 -13.18 -5.79 12.57
N LYS A 26 -13.64 -4.89 13.45
CA LYS A 26 -15.01 -4.89 14.01
C LYS A 26 -16.11 -5.08 12.95
N ASN A 27 -15.93 -4.52 11.74
CA ASN A 27 -16.89 -4.60 10.62
C ASN A 27 -16.23 -5.08 9.30
N GLY A 28 -15.42 -6.15 9.34
CA GLY A 28 -14.83 -6.75 8.14
C GLY A 28 -13.32 -6.95 8.23
N TRP A 29 -12.60 -6.81 7.12
CA TRP A 29 -11.15 -7.00 7.06
C TRP A 29 -10.41 -5.70 6.75
N SER A 30 -9.18 -5.60 7.25
CA SER A 30 -8.24 -4.52 6.87
C SER A 30 -7.03 -5.18 6.23
N GLY A 31 -6.63 -4.70 5.04
CA GLY A 31 -5.63 -5.38 4.21
C GLY A 31 -6.22 -6.63 3.54
N GLY A 32 -5.39 -7.62 3.24
CA GLY A 32 -5.83 -8.85 2.58
C GLY A 32 -5.78 -8.76 1.06
N HIS A 33 -4.76 -8.09 0.54
CA HIS A 33 -4.54 -7.85 -0.89
C HIS A 33 -3.58 -8.87 -1.52
N GLY A 34 -3.09 -9.86 -0.77
CA GLY A 34 -2.34 -10.95 -1.39
C GLY A 34 -3.26 -11.79 -2.28
N PHE A 35 -2.69 -12.39 -3.32
CA PHE A 35 -3.42 -13.33 -4.16
C PHE A 35 -4.05 -14.45 -3.31
N GLY A 36 -5.33 -14.73 -3.55
CA GLY A 36 -6.09 -15.77 -2.85
C GLY A 36 -6.50 -15.40 -1.41
N ALA A 37 -6.32 -14.15 -0.98
CA ALA A 37 -6.69 -13.72 0.36
C ALA A 37 -8.22 -13.56 0.52
N GLY A 38 -8.95 -13.21 -0.54
CA GLY A 38 -10.41 -13.08 -0.61
C GLY A 38 -10.99 -12.00 0.31
N LYS A 39 -10.18 -11.06 0.79
CA LYS A 39 -10.52 -10.15 1.91
C LYS A 39 -10.33 -8.67 1.58
N GLY A 40 -9.42 -8.35 0.67
CA GLY A 40 -9.12 -7.00 0.22
C GLY A 40 -10.11 -6.50 -0.83
N LYS A 41 -9.95 -5.23 -1.24
CA LYS A 41 -10.71 -4.65 -2.35
C LYS A 41 -10.26 -5.17 -3.73
N SER A 42 -9.00 -5.57 -3.80
CA SER A 42 -8.30 -6.06 -4.97
C SER A 42 -7.12 -6.88 -4.49
N GLU A 43 -6.58 -7.73 -5.35
CA GLU A 43 -5.47 -8.62 -5.02
C GLU A 43 -4.29 -8.40 -5.96
N PHE A 44 -3.08 -8.50 -5.41
CA PHE A 44 -1.86 -8.59 -6.21
C PHE A 44 -1.91 -9.85 -7.08
N PRO A 45 -1.26 -9.83 -8.25
CA PRO A 45 -1.16 -11.01 -9.11
C PRO A 45 -0.50 -12.18 -8.39
N GLU A 46 -0.91 -13.41 -8.73
CA GLU A 46 -0.29 -14.65 -8.21
C GLU A 46 1.21 -14.71 -8.50
N SER A 47 1.64 -14.16 -9.65
CA SER A 47 3.05 -14.11 -10.05
C SER A 47 3.92 -13.20 -9.19
N TRP A 48 3.33 -12.35 -8.34
CA TRP A 48 4.07 -11.45 -7.46
C TRP A 48 4.28 -12.08 -6.09
N ASP A 49 5.54 -12.38 -5.79
CA ASP A 49 5.91 -12.81 -4.45
C ASP A 49 5.97 -11.63 -3.46
N ARG A 50 6.19 -11.96 -2.19
CA ARG A 50 6.28 -10.98 -1.10
C ARG A 50 7.39 -9.95 -1.34
N THR A 51 8.50 -10.34 -1.94
CA THR A 51 9.65 -9.46 -2.20
C THR A 51 9.29 -8.47 -3.30
N LYS A 52 8.73 -8.96 -4.42
CA LYS A 52 8.26 -8.13 -5.52
C LYS A 52 7.21 -7.12 -5.08
N ILE A 53 6.26 -7.51 -4.24
CA ILE A 53 5.25 -6.61 -3.70
C ILE A 53 5.90 -5.52 -2.83
N ARG A 54 6.88 -5.89 -2.00
CA ARG A 54 7.62 -4.92 -1.18
C ARG A 54 8.37 -3.91 -2.05
N ASP A 55 9.12 -4.39 -3.04
CA ASP A 55 9.90 -3.55 -3.93
C ASP A 55 9.00 -2.62 -4.74
N ALA A 56 7.84 -3.10 -5.19
CA ALA A 56 6.85 -2.28 -5.87
C ALA A 56 6.27 -1.18 -4.96
N ILE A 57 6.00 -1.48 -3.69
CA ILE A 57 5.55 -0.47 -2.73
C ILE A 57 6.63 0.58 -2.49
N ASP A 58 7.88 0.15 -2.28
CA ASP A 58 9.00 1.05 -2.07
C ASP A 58 9.23 1.93 -3.32
N GLN A 59 9.13 1.38 -4.53
CA GLN A 59 9.19 2.13 -5.79
C GLN A 59 8.10 3.21 -5.87
N VAL A 60 6.84 2.87 -5.57
CA VAL A 60 5.72 3.84 -5.58
C VAL A 60 5.92 4.96 -4.55
N LEU A 61 6.54 4.66 -3.41
CA LEU A 61 6.80 5.67 -2.38
C LEU A 61 7.94 6.63 -2.75
N VAL A 62 8.95 6.14 -3.47
CA VAL A 62 10.13 6.93 -3.90
C VAL A 62 9.87 7.68 -5.19
N GLN A 63 9.14 7.09 -6.14
CA GLN A 63 8.81 7.69 -7.43
C GLN A 63 7.31 7.56 -7.74
N PRO A 64 6.44 8.25 -6.99
CA PRO A 64 5.02 8.28 -7.30
C PRO A 64 4.77 9.06 -8.61
N ALA A 65 3.87 8.55 -9.43
CA ALA A 65 3.33 9.32 -10.55
C ALA A 65 2.32 10.38 -10.06
N GLU A 66 1.58 10.06 -8.99
CA GLU A 66 0.60 10.96 -8.38
C GLU A 66 0.63 10.85 -6.84
N ILE A 67 0.54 11.99 -6.16
CA ILE A 67 0.37 12.07 -4.70
C ILE A 67 -0.91 12.83 -4.38
N ILE A 68 -1.91 12.15 -3.80
CA ILE A 68 -3.16 12.78 -3.35
C ILE A 68 -3.20 12.80 -1.82
N ARG A 69 -3.52 13.96 -1.24
CA ARG A 69 -3.81 14.08 0.18
C ARG A 69 -5.32 14.08 0.44
N LYS A 70 -5.81 13.13 1.24
CA LYS A 70 -7.18 13.14 1.77
C LYS A 70 -7.15 13.12 3.29
N GLY A 71 -7.43 14.28 3.90
CA GLY A 71 -7.32 14.48 5.34
C GLY A 71 -5.89 14.22 5.86
N SER A 72 -5.77 13.23 6.75
CA SER A 72 -4.48 12.80 7.35
C SER A 72 -3.80 11.65 6.60
N THR A 73 -4.36 11.21 5.46
CA THR A 73 -3.84 10.11 4.65
C THR A 73 -3.30 10.64 3.32
N LEU A 74 -2.11 10.19 2.95
CA LEU A 74 -1.49 10.39 1.65
C LEU A 74 -1.67 9.12 0.82
N TYR A 75 -1.97 9.30 -0.46
CA TYR A 75 -2.16 8.26 -1.46
C TYR A 75 -1.09 8.45 -2.50
N PHE A 76 -0.16 7.51 -2.58
CA PHE A 76 0.89 7.44 -3.59
C PHE A 76 0.41 6.47 -4.66
N ARG A 77 0.43 6.91 -5.91
CA ARG A 77 -0.01 6.11 -7.04
C ARG A 77 1.07 6.10 -8.11
N ALA A 78 1.37 4.92 -8.61
CA ALA A 78 2.17 4.72 -9.80
C ALA A 78 1.83 3.37 -10.42
N SER A 79 2.24 3.15 -11.67
CA SER A 79 2.20 1.82 -12.28
C SER A 79 3.54 1.13 -12.12
N VAL A 80 3.53 -0.13 -11.68
CA VAL A 80 4.70 -1.00 -11.59
C VAL A 80 4.42 -2.23 -12.45
N ASP A 81 5.26 -2.49 -13.45
CA ASP A 81 5.07 -3.54 -14.46
C ASP A 81 3.67 -3.54 -15.11
N GLY A 82 3.14 -2.34 -15.38
CA GLY A 82 1.80 -2.17 -15.96
C GLY A 82 0.64 -2.31 -14.97
N LEU A 83 0.90 -2.68 -13.71
CA LEU A 83 -0.12 -2.75 -12.66
C LEU A 83 -0.25 -1.39 -11.95
N PRO A 84 -1.41 -0.70 -12.02
CA PRO A 84 -1.64 0.50 -11.23
C PRO A 84 -1.68 0.13 -9.74
N LEU A 85 -0.82 0.76 -8.95
CA LEU A 85 -0.63 0.45 -7.53
C LEU A 85 -0.88 1.71 -6.69
N ALA A 86 -1.72 1.58 -5.67
CA ALA A 86 -1.96 2.64 -4.68
C ALA A 86 -1.39 2.25 -3.32
N VAL A 87 -0.48 3.08 -2.80
CA VAL A 87 0.09 2.96 -1.46
C VAL A 87 -0.48 4.05 -0.57
N ARG A 88 -1.10 3.67 0.54
CA ARG A 88 -1.68 4.60 1.51
C ARG A 88 -0.78 4.75 2.70
N VAL A 89 -0.44 5.99 3.01
CA VAL A 89 0.43 6.36 4.12
C VAL A 89 -0.34 7.26 5.07
N LYS A 90 -0.34 6.92 6.37
CA LYS A 90 -0.91 7.78 7.40
C LYS A 90 0.16 8.71 7.95
N GLY A 91 -0.12 10.00 7.93
CA GLY A 91 0.84 11.04 8.33
C GLY A 91 1.06 11.17 9.84
N ARG A 92 0.22 10.55 10.69
CA ARG A 92 0.35 10.61 12.16
C ARG A 92 -0.12 9.32 12.81
N VAL A 93 0.74 8.31 12.88
CA VAL A 93 0.60 7.21 13.84
C VAL A 93 1.77 7.33 14.83
N HIS A 94 1.49 7.72 16.08
CA HIS A 94 2.51 7.96 17.12
C HIS A 94 3.65 8.90 16.69
N GLY A 95 3.32 10.00 16.00
CA GLY A 95 4.32 10.96 15.52
C GLY A 95 5.18 10.49 14.35
N ARG A 96 4.95 9.27 13.85
CA ARG A 96 5.64 8.71 12.69
C ARG A 96 4.69 8.54 11.50
N VAL A 97 5.28 8.66 10.32
CA VAL A 97 4.62 8.35 9.05
C VAL A 97 4.71 6.83 8.86
N GLN A 98 3.58 6.18 8.56
CA GLN A 98 3.55 4.73 8.42
C GLN A 98 2.72 4.31 7.21
N VAL A 99 3.24 3.35 6.44
CA VAL A 99 2.46 2.64 5.43
C VAL A 99 1.31 1.92 6.13
N TRP A 100 0.10 2.26 5.73
CA TRP A 100 -1.12 1.69 6.29
C TRP A 100 -1.59 0.48 5.48
N THR A 101 -1.58 0.62 4.15
CA THR A 101 -1.95 -0.45 3.22
C THR A 101 -1.43 -0.13 1.81
N ALA A 102 -1.34 -1.15 0.96
CA ALA A 102 -1.07 -1.01 -0.46
C ALA A 102 -1.92 -2.03 -1.22
N TYR A 103 -2.41 -1.67 -2.40
CA TYR A 103 -3.26 -2.56 -3.20
C TYR A 103 -3.28 -2.13 -4.67
N PRO A 104 -3.51 -3.07 -5.59
CA PRO A 104 -3.72 -2.74 -6.99
C PRO A 104 -4.94 -1.84 -7.17
N ASP A 105 -4.76 -0.65 -7.73
CA ASP A 105 -5.81 0.35 -7.98
C ASP A 105 -6.38 0.11 -9.40
N LEU A 106 -6.88 -1.10 -9.62
CA LEU A 106 -7.49 -1.49 -10.88
C LEU A 106 -8.77 -0.65 -11.11
N PRO A 107 -8.98 -0.13 -12.33
CA PRO A 107 -10.26 0.46 -12.67
C PRO A 107 -11.37 -0.59 -12.48
N ILE A 108 -12.48 -0.17 -11.88
CA ILE A 108 -13.68 -0.99 -11.83
C ILE A 108 -14.26 -0.94 -13.24
N GLU A 109 -14.25 -2.06 -13.96
CA GLU A 109 -15.01 -2.23 -15.21
C GLU A 109 -16.52 -2.20 -14.94
#